data_AF-A0A449A959-F1
#
_entry.id   AF-A0A449A959-F1
#
_cell.length_a   1.000
_cell.length_b   1.000
_cell.length_c   1.000
_cell.angle_alpha   90.00
_cell.angle_beta   90.00
_cell.angle_gamma   90.00
#
_symmetry.space_group_name_H-M   'P 1'
#
loop_
_entity.id
_entity.type
_entity.pdbx_description
1 polymer ?
#
loop_
_entity_poly.entity_id
_entity_poly.type
_entity_poly.pdbx_seq_one_letter_code
_entity_poly.pdbx_strand_id
1 'polypeptide(L)' 'MIEIILGNYQNIKQAICNFELELDDAWEKGANEVEVKFIDNEDNELYHQVIKYLDEHSDEFGYKIIKKAEKIIVSFVI' A
#
# COMPACT_ATOMS: atom_id res chain seq x y z
N MET A 1 11.37 8.74 4.41
CA MET A 1 10.16 8.27 3.72
C MET A 1 10.46 6.86 3.24
N ILE A 2 9.69 5.89 3.72
CA ILE A 2 9.89 4.47 3.38
C ILE A 2 9.17 4.21 2.05
N GLU A 3 9.72 3.31 1.23
CA GLU A 3 9.15 2.95 -0.06
C GLU A 3 8.77 1.47 -0.06
N ILE A 4 7.52 1.18 -0.40
CA ILE A 4 6.99 -0.18 -0.61
C ILE A 4 6.74 -0.37 -2.09
N ILE A 5 7.23 -1.49 -2.64
CA ILE A 5 7.10 -1.81 -4.05
C ILE A 5 6.23 -3.05 -4.19
N LEU A 6 5.06 -2.89 -4.81
CA LEU A 6 4.11 -3.96 -5.05
C LEU A 6 4.06 -4.31 -6.54
N GLY A 7 4.45 -5.52 -6.93
CA GLY A 7 4.34 -5.98 -8.32
C GLY A 7 4.60 -7.47 -8.49
N ASN A 8 4.17 -8.03 -9.62
CA ASN A 8 4.44 -9.42 -10.02
C ASN A 8 3.94 -10.51 -9.03
N TYR A 9 2.85 -10.25 -8.30
CA TYR A 9 2.27 -11.22 -7.38
C TYR A 9 1.34 -12.20 -8.11
N GLN A 10 1.67 -13.49 -8.08
CA GLN A 10 0.77 -14.55 -8.52
C GLN A 10 -0.43 -14.76 -7.58
N ASN A 11 -0.33 -14.28 -6.34
CA ASN A 11 -1.37 -14.39 -5.32
C ASN A 11 -1.58 -13.05 -4.61
N ILE A 12 -2.72 -12.42 -4.88
CA ILE A 12 -3.04 -11.08 -4.36
C ILE A 12 -3.28 -11.09 -2.85
N LYS A 13 -3.82 -12.17 -2.28
CA LYS A 13 -3.98 -12.26 -0.82
C LYS A 13 -2.63 -12.21 -0.11
N GLN A 14 -1.63 -12.90 -0.66
CA GLN A 14 -0.27 -12.84 -0.13
C GLN A 14 0.33 -11.44 -0.30
N ALA A 15 0.04 -10.77 -1.42
CA ALA A 15 0.50 -9.40 -1.65
C ALA A 15 -0.04 -8.42 -0.61
N ILE A 16 -1.34 -8.51 -0.28
CA ILE A 16 -1.96 -7.67 0.76
C ILE A 16 -1.39 -7.98 2.14
N CYS A 17 -1.19 -9.25 2.49
CA CYS A 17 -0.58 -9.62 3.77
C CYS A 17 0.87 -9.10 3.89
N ASN A 18 1.66 -9.19 2.81
CA ASN A 18 3.01 -8.61 2.81
C ASN A 18 2.97 -7.08 2.91
N PHE A 19 2.02 -6.44 2.24
CA PHE A 19 1.82 -5.00 2.29
C PHE A 19 1.51 -4.52 3.71
N GLU A 20 0.60 -5.18 4.41
CA GLU A 20 0.28 -4.93 5.83
C GLU A 20 1.53 -5.03 6.71
N LEU A 21 2.31 -6.11 6.57
CA LEU A 21 3.56 -6.28 7.33
C LEU A 21 4.59 -5.18 7.06
N GLU A 22 4.68 -4.69 5.82
CA GLU A 22 5.59 -3.58 5.51
C GLU A 22 5.09 -2.23 6.04
N LEU A 23 3.77 -2.02 6.13
CA LEU A 23 3.20 -0.84 6.79
C LEU A 23 3.48 -0.86 8.30
N ASP A 24 3.29 -2.01 8.95
CA ASP A 24 3.59 -2.18 10.38
C ASP A 24 5.06 -1.92 10.67
N ASP A 25 5.97 -2.54 9.92
CA ASP A 25 7.42 -2.32 10.06
C ASP A 25 7.80 -0.86 9.81
N ALA A 26 7.15 -0.20 8.84
CA ALA A 26 7.36 1.23 8.59
C ALA A 26 6.90 2.10 9.77
N TRP A 27 5.75 1.78 10.37
CA TRP A 27 5.22 2.46 11.54
C TRP A 27 6.11 2.25 12.78
N GLU A 28 6.55 1.02 13.05
CA GLU A 28 7.48 0.70 14.14
C GLU A 28 8.82 1.43 14.02
N LYS A 29 9.25 1.72 12.78
CA LYS A 29 10.43 2.54 12.48
C LYS A 29 10.19 4.05 12.63
N GLY A 30 8.98 4.47 12.99
CA GLY A 30 8.60 5.86 13.19
C GLY A 30 8.36 6.63 11.89
N ALA A 31 8.01 5.94 10.80
CA ALA A 31 7.57 6.62 9.59
C ALA A 31 6.17 7.20 9.78
N ASN A 32 5.95 8.44 9.34
CA ASN A 32 4.62 9.05 9.28
C ASN A 32 3.93 8.75 7.95
N GLU A 33 4.71 8.47 6.91
CA GLU A 33 4.24 8.26 5.54
C GLU A 33 5.11 7.25 4.80
N VAL A 34 4.46 6.48 3.93
CA VAL A 34 5.06 5.47 3.07
C VAL A 34 4.66 5.72 1.62
N GLU A 35 5.62 5.66 0.73
CA GLU A 35 5.38 5.71 -0.71
C GLU A 35 5.17 4.29 -1.23
N VAL A 36 4.01 4.01 -1.83
CA VAL A 36 3.70 2.71 -2.41
C VAL A 36 3.72 2.82 -3.92
N LYS A 37 4.58 2.03 -4.57
CA LYS A 37 4.70 1.94 -6.02
C LYS A 37 4.17 0.62 -6.52
N PHE A 38 3.41 0.67 -7.61
CA PHE A 38 2.90 -0.51 -8.29
C PHE A 38 3.73 -0.76 -9.54
N ILE A 39 4.37 -1.93 -9.63
CA ILE A 39 5.08 -2.36 -10.84
C ILE A 39 4.13 -3.24 -11.63
N ASP A 40 3.63 -2.66 -12.72
CA ASP A 40 2.85 -3.23 -13.83
C ASP A 40 2.03 -4.49 -13.51
N ASN A 41 0.72 -4.31 -13.41
CA ASN A 41 -0.24 -5.39 -13.38
C ASN A 41 -1.36 -5.01 -14.36
N GLU A 42 -1.37 -5.64 -15.54
CA GLU A 42 -2.30 -5.34 -16.64
C GLU A 42 -3.78 -5.29 -16.19
N ASP A 43 -4.11 -6.02 -15.12
CA ASP A 43 -5.46 -6.13 -14.55
C ASP A 43 -5.80 -5.10 -13.44
N ASN A 44 -4.84 -4.32 -12.93
CA ASN A 44 -5.03 -3.38 -11.80
C ASN A 44 -5.66 -4.00 -10.54
N GLU A 45 -5.80 -5.33 -10.46
CA GLU A 45 -6.52 -5.99 -9.38
C GLU A 45 -5.83 -5.78 -8.02
N LEU A 46 -4.50 -5.88 -8.01
CA LEU A 46 -3.69 -5.59 -6.82
C LEU A 46 -3.88 -4.15 -6.33
N TYR A 47 -3.87 -3.18 -7.24
CA TYR A 47 -4.14 -1.79 -6.89
C TYR A 47 -5.52 -1.64 -6.24
N HIS A 48 -6.56 -2.22 -6.84
CA HIS A 48 -7.90 -2.15 -6.28
C HIS A 48 -8.00 -2.82 -4.90
N GLN A 49 -7.33 -3.96 -4.69
CA GLN A 49 -7.31 -4.62 -3.38
C GLN A 49 -6.55 -3.80 -2.34
N VAL A 50 -5.45 -3.14 -2.71
CA VAL A 50 -4.72 -2.24 -1.80
C VAL A 50 -5.57 -1.03 -1.41
N ILE A 51 -6.24 -0.39 -2.38
CA ILE A 51 -7.16 0.72 -2.09
C ILE A 51 -8.31 0.25 -1.19
N LYS A 52 -8.91 -0.91 -1.48
CA LYS A 52 -9.97 -1.49 -0.65
C LYS A 52 -9.49 -1.73 0.78
N TYR A 53 -8.30 -2.30 0.96
CA TYR A 53 -7.68 -2.51 2.27
C TYR A 53 -7.51 -1.18 3.02
N LEU A 54 -6.97 -0.15 2.36
CA LEU A 54 -6.78 1.16 2.97
C LEU A 54 -8.10 1.86 3.32
N ASP A 55 -9.15 1.68 2.51
CA ASP A 55 -10.49 2.20 2.82
C ASP A 55 -11.12 1.46 4.03
N GLU A 56 -10.93 0.13 4.11
CA GLU A 56 -11.40 -0.71 5.22
C GLU A 56 -10.72 -0.38 6.56
N HIS A 57 -9.45 0.05 6.50
CA HIS A 57 -8.62 0.45 7.64
C HIS A 57 -8.41 1.98 7.68
N SER A 58 -9.42 2.75 7.29
CA SER A 58 -9.35 4.21 7.20
C SER A 58 -9.24 4.92 8.56
N ASP A 59 -9.45 4.20 9.66
CA ASP A 59 -9.17 4.67 11.01
C ASP A 59 -7.67 4.63 11.37
N GLU A 60 -6.89 3.75 10.72
CA GLU A 60 -5.45 3.58 10.94
C GLU A 60 -4.61 4.23 9.84
N PHE A 61 -5.14 4.29 8.62
CA PHE A 61 -4.40 4.77 7.45
C PHE A 61 -5.18 5.82 6.66
N GLY A 62 -4.48 6.86 6.23
CA GLY A 62 -4.89 7.75 5.15
C GLY A 62 -4.11 7.42 3.88
N TYR A 63 -4.65 7.76 2.71
CA TYR A 63 -3.87 7.67 1.48
C TYR A 63 -4.20 8.76 0.47
N LYS A 64 -3.22 9.02 -0.39
CA LYS A 64 -3.32 9.96 -1.51
C LYS A 64 -2.84 9.30 -2.79
N ILE A 65 -3.71 9.29 -3.79
CA ILE A 65 -3.35 8.80 -5.12
C ILE A 65 -2.50 9.86 -5.83
N ILE A 66 -1.25 9.51 -6.15
CA ILE A 66 -0.33 10.38 -6.91
C ILE A 66 -0.45 10.09 -8.40
N LYS A 67 -0.46 8.80 -8.76
CA LYS A 67 -0.66 8.32 -10.12
C LYS A 67 -1.45 7.02 -10.08
N LYS A 68 -2.66 7.01 -10.66
CA LYS A 68 -3.60 5.88 -10.57
C LYS A 68 -2.92 4.59 -11.01
N ALA A 69 -3.04 3.55 -10.20
CA ALA A 69 -2.45 2.23 -10.42
C ALA A 69 -0.92 2.18 -10.59
N GLU A 70 -0.22 3.25 -10.24
CA GLU A 70 1.24 3.32 -10.32
C GLU A 70 1.86 3.78 -9.00
N LYS A 71 1.24 4.74 -8.32
CA LYS A 71 1.81 5.35 -7.11
C LYS A 71 0.76 5.96 -6.19
N ILE A 72 0.84 5.62 -4.92
CA ILE A 72 0.10 6.25 -3.83
C ILE A 72 1.06 6.61 -2.68
N ILE A 73 0.66 7.58 -1.85
CA ILE A 73 1.27 7.82 -0.54
C ILE A 73 0.27 7.35 0.50
N VAL A 74 0.73 6.54 1.45
CA VAL A 74 -0.02 6.11 2.63
C VAL A 74 0.52 6.88 3.83
N SER A 75 -0.36 7.39 4.68
CA SER A 75 -0.04 8.13 5.90
C SER A 75 -0.65 7.40 7.09
N PHE A 76 0.09 7.29 8.19
CA PHE A 76 -0.45 6.69 9.42
C PHE A 76 -1.29 7.71 10.18
N VAL A 77 -2.52 7.35 10.51
CA VAL A 77 -3.42 8.16 11.34
C VAL A 77 -3.10 7.84 12.79
N ILE A 78 -2.75 8.87 13.58
CA ILE A 78 -2.38 8.76 15.00
C ILE A 78 -3.55 9.23 15.86
#